data_AF-A0A971SBJ6-F1
#
_entry.id   AF-A0A971SBJ6-F1
#
_cell.length_a   1.000
_cell.length_b   1.000
_cell.length_c   1.000
_cell.angle_alpha   90.00
_cell.angle_beta   90.00
_cell.angle_gamma   90.00
#
_symmetry.space_group_name_H-M   'P 1'
#
loop_
_entity.id
_entity.type
_entity.pdbx_description
1 polymer ?
#
loop_
_entity_poly.entity_id
_entity_poly.type
_entity_poly.pdbx_seq_one_letter_code
_entity_poly.pdbx_strand_id
1 'polypeptide(L)'
;MPLVKWFWAIYLVSRDKRGCSALSLKNMLQISYPSAWLFLQKLRTAMAEKEQDYILAGLVVLDDAFFGGASKEAKRGRGTNISKVLVAISLNKDNSSRFAKMEVVNDLKSKTISPIVEEMILKGSLIRSDSFKSLSYLSGYEHDLIVAGHSKQKARTVFKWANVLISNAKALILGTYHGLPDKHLGKYLKEYCYRFNRRYCEHIIFGKLVNACVLAKPITYAELTL
;
A
#
# COMPACT_ATOMS: atom_id res chain seq x y z
N MET A 1 24.40 3.84 -16.35
CA MET A 1 24.18 4.70 -15.17
C MET A 1 25.11 4.25 -14.06
N PRO A 2 25.88 5.15 -13.40
CA PRO A 2 26.85 4.76 -12.37
C PRO A 2 26.20 4.16 -11.12
N LEU A 3 26.85 3.16 -10.50
CA LEU A 3 26.38 2.48 -9.28
C LEU A 3 26.25 3.45 -8.09
N VAL A 4 27.13 4.44 -7.99
CA VAL A 4 27.06 5.46 -6.93
C VAL A 4 25.72 6.22 -6.94
N LYS A 5 25.16 6.50 -8.12
CA LYS A 5 23.84 7.15 -8.22
C LYS A 5 22.70 6.25 -7.74
N TRP A 6 22.85 4.92 -7.84
CA TRP A 6 21.89 3.98 -7.27
C TRP A 6 21.88 4.03 -5.74
N PHE A 7 23.06 4.01 -5.10
CA PHE A 7 23.15 4.11 -3.65
C PHE A 7 22.58 5.43 -3.14
N TRP A 8 22.86 6.55 -3.81
CA TRP A 8 22.24 7.83 -3.47
C TRP A 8 20.72 7.83 -3.65
N ALA A 9 20.22 7.24 -4.74
CA ALA A 9 18.78 7.12 -4.93
C ALA A 9 18.12 6.31 -3.81
N ILE A 10 18.70 5.15 -3.46
CA ILE A 10 18.22 4.30 -2.37
C ILE A 10 18.24 5.05 -1.05
N TYR A 11 19.33 5.77 -0.76
CA TYR A 11 19.45 6.60 0.43
C TYR A 11 18.35 7.67 0.49
N LEU A 12 18.25 8.54 -0.51
CA LEU A 12 17.28 9.64 -0.55
C LEU A 12 15.83 9.14 -0.43
N VAL A 13 15.51 8.05 -1.12
CA VAL A 13 14.18 7.43 -1.08
C VAL A 13 13.91 6.78 0.28
N SER A 14 14.90 6.13 0.91
CA SER A 14 14.72 5.45 2.19
C SER A 14 14.55 6.40 3.39
N ARG A 15 15.11 7.61 3.32
CA ARG A 15 15.17 8.55 4.45
C ARG A 15 13.99 9.50 4.56
N ASP A 16 13.30 9.83 3.47
CA ASP A 16 12.06 10.60 3.56
C ASP A 16 10.87 9.65 3.77
N LYS A 17 10.15 9.82 4.89
CA LYS A 17 8.94 9.04 5.22
C LYS A 17 7.83 9.15 4.16
N ARG A 18 7.83 10.22 3.37
CA ARG A 18 6.88 10.47 2.27
C ARG A 18 7.31 9.81 0.97
N GLY A 19 8.57 9.37 0.87
CA GLY A 19 9.20 8.97 -0.37
C GLY A 19 9.73 10.16 -1.17
N CYS A 20 9.96 9.96 -2.47
CA CYS A 20 10.55 10.97 -3.34
C CYS A 20 9.81 11.04 -4.69
N SER A 21 9.59 12.26 -5.18
CA SER A 21 9.04 12.48 -6.51
C SER A 21 10.13 12.33 -7.57
N ALA A 22 9.75 11.91 -8.79
CA ALA A 22 10.71 11.75 -9.89
C ALA A 22 11.43 13.06 -10.22
N LEU A 23 10.72 14.19 -10.12
CA LEU A 23 11.29 15.52 -10.32
C LEU A 23 12.31 15.90 -9.25
N SER A 24 12.00 15.62 -7.98
CA SER A 24 12.94 15.87 -6.87
C SER A 24 14.20 14.99 -7.02
N LEU A 25 14.02 13.70 -7.30
CA LEU A 25 15.14 12.77 -7.49
C LEU A 25 16.00 13.14 -8.70
N LYS A 26 15.38 13.57 -9.81
CA LYS A 26 16.05 14.09 -11.00
C LYS A 26 17.00 15.23 -10.63
N ASN A 27 16.51 16.22 -9.89
CA ASN A 27 17.28 17.40 -9.51
C ASN A 27 18.42 17.06 -8.54
N MET A 28 18.14 16.23 -7.52
CA MET A 28 19.15 15.82 -6.53
C MET A 28 20.29 15.00 -7.14
N LEU A 29 19.99 14.10 -8.08
CA LEU A 29 20.99 13.22 -8.71
C LEU A 29 21.57 13.77 -10.02
N GLN A 30 21.06 14.92 -10.48
CA GLN A 30 21.39 15.52 -11.78
C GLN A 30 21.33 14.47 -12.91
N ILE A 31 20.16 13.85 -13.08
CA ILE A 31 19.88 12.85 -14.11
C ILE A 31 18.68 13.28 -14.95
N SER A 32 18.38 12.57 -16.04
CA SER A 32 17.15 12.81 -16.80
C SER A 32 15.91 12.38 -16.02
N TYR A 33 14.77 13.02 -16.28
CA TYR A 33 13.50 12.67 -15.64
C TYR A 33 13.10 11.20 -15.89
N PRO A 34 13.22 10.63 -17.12
CA PRO A 34 12.93 9.22 -17.34
C PRO A 34 13.82 8.29 -16.50
N SER A 35 15.09 8.64 -16.30
CA SER A 35 15.99 7.86 -15.44
C SER A 35 15.55 7.90 -13.97
N ALA A 36 15.19 9.07 -13.46
CA ALA A 36 14.69 9.23 -12.09
C ALA A 36 13.38 8.48 -11.87
N TRP A 37 12.45 8.56 -12.83
CA TRP A 37 11.21 7.81 -12.81
C TRP A 37 11.46 6.29 -12.82
N LEU A 38 12.34 5.81 -13.71
CA LEU A 38 12.71 4.39 -13.80
C LEU A 38 13.36 3.89 -12.50
N PHE A 39 14.22 4.69 -11.88
CA PHE A 39 14.80 4.40 -10.57
C PHE A 39 13.71 4.18 -9.54
N LEU A 40 12.79 5.14 -9.39
CA LEU A 40 11.70 5.02 -8.42
C LEU A 40 10.80 3.82 -8.71
N GLN A 41 10.50 3.51 -9.97
CA GLN A 41 9.73 2.33 -10.32
C GLN A 41 10.42 1.03 -9.90
N LYS A 42 11.73 0.90 -10.15
CA LYS A 42 12.51 -0.27 -9.73
C LYS A 42 12.59 -0.39 -8.20
N LEU A 43 12.80 0.72 -7.49
CA LEU A 43 12.79 0.73 -6.03
C LEU A 43 11.43 0.32 -5.46
N ARG A 44 10.34 0.81 -6.04
CA ARG A 44 8.97 0.42 -5.65
C ARG A 44 8.68 -1.04 -5.93
N THR A 45 9.15 -1.59 -7.04
CA THR A 45 9.06 -3.02 -7.31
C THR A 45 9.78 -3.81 -6.22
N ALA A 46 11.02 -3.46 -5.89
CA ALA A 46 11.78 -4.14 -4.85
C ALA A 46 11.07 -4.07 -3.47
N MET A 47 10.48 -2.93 -3.13
CA MET A 47 9.64 -2.79 -1.94
C MET A 47 8.40 -3.69 -2.01
N ALA A 48 7.70 -3.71 -3.16
CA ALA A 48 6.50 -4.50 -3.36
C ALA A 48 6.74 -6.00 -3.23
N GLU A 49 7.80 -6.52 -3.84
CA GLU A 49 8.20 -7.92 -3.71
C GLU A 49 8.51 -8.28 -2.25
N LYS A 50 9.24 -7.41 -1.53
CA LYS A 50 9.49 -7.63 -0.10
C LYS A 50 8.25 -7.54 0.79
N GLU A 51 7.23 -6.78 0.40
CA GLU A 51 5.96 -6.74 1.12
C GLU A 51 5.08 -7.97 0.85
N GLN A 52 5.28 -8.66 -0.27
CA GLN A 52 4.60 -9.93 -0.55
C GLN A 52 5.08 -11.04 0.38
N ASP A 53 6.37 -11.04 0.76
CA ASP A 53 6.98 -12.04 1.66
C ASP A 53 6.40 -12.05 3.09
N TYR A 54 5.70 -10.98 3.50
CA TYR A 54 5.17 -10.84 4.85
C TYR A 54 3.70 -11.25 4.92
N ILE A 55 3.24 -11.92 5.98
CA ILE A 55 1.81 -12.26 6.18
C ILE A 55 1.35 -11.65 7.51
N LEU A 56 0.16 -11.03 7.52
CA LEU A 56 -0.46 -10.47 8.73
C LEU A 56 -0.97 -11.60 9.63
N ALA A 57 -0.90 -11.43 10.94
CA ALA A 57 -1.38 -12.45 11.88
C ALA A 57 -1.97 -11.82 13.15
N GLY A 58 -2.76 -12.61 13.87
CA GLY A 58 -3.38 -12.20 15.13
C GLY A 58 -4.70 -11.48 14.92
N LEU A 59 -4.86 -10.31 15.52
CA LEU A 59 -6.05 -9.46 15.31
C LEU A 59 -5.84 -8.57 14.08
N VAL A 60 -6.65 -8.75 13.05
CA VAL A 60 -6.59 -7.96 11.81
C VAL A 60 -7.92 -7.25 11.56
N VAL A 61 -7.87 -5.94 11.36
CA VAL A 61 -9.00 -5.15 10.86
C VAL A 61 -8.91 -5.09 9.35
N LEU A 62 -9.99 -5.44 8.68
CA LEU A 62 -10.12 -5.45 7.22
C LEU A 62 -11.20 -4.44 6.82
N ASP A 63 -10.85 -3.56 5.89
CA ASP A 63 -11.69 -2.43 5.43
C ASP A 63 -11.49 -2.24 3.92
N ASP A 64 -12.41 -1.52 3.28
CA ASP A 64 -12.31 -1.13 1.88
C ASP A 64 -12.08 0.37 1.71
N ALA A 65 -11.39 0.73 0.64
CA ALA A 65 -11.11 2.11 0.31
C ALA A 65 -11.19 2.37 -1.18
N PHE A 66 -11.62 3.58 -1.50
CA PHE A 66 -11.69 4.07 -2.87
C PHE A 66 -10.63 5.15 -3.10
N PHE A 67 -9.81 4.97 -4.13
CA PHE A 67 -8.74 5.88 -4.54
C PHE A 67 -9.04 6.40 -5.96
N GLY A 68 -9.12 7.71 -6.11
CA GLY A 68 -9.41 8.38 -7.39
C GLY A 68 -10.21 9.65 -7.14
N GLY A 69 -10.49 10.40 -8.21
CA GLY A 69 -11.35 11.58 -8.16
C GLY A 69 -12.78 11.24 -8.56
N ALA A 70 -13.77 11.67 -7.77
CA ALA A 70 -15.13 11.78 -8.27
C ALA A 70 -15.16 12.93 -9.28
N SER A 71 -15.41 12.65 -10.57
CA SER A 71 -15.79 13.72 -11.49
C SER A 71 -17.16 14.24 -11.05
N LYS A 72 -17.23 15.54 -10.72
CA LYS A 72 -18.52 16.24 -10.64
C LYS A 72 -19.20 16.36 -12.00
N GLU A 73 -18.47 16.10 -13.09
CA GLU A 73 -18.95 16.15 -14.46
C GLU A 73 -18.46 14.91 -15.22
N ALA A 74 -19.25 13.84 -15.20
CA ALA A 74 -19.06 12.74 -16.13
C ALA A 74 -19.46 13.19 -17.54
N LYS A 75 -18.55 13.84 -18.26
CA LYS A 75 -18.63 13.99 -19.73
C LYS A 75 -17.35 13.47 -20.40
N ARG A 76 -17.61 12.63 -21.41
CA ARG A 76 -16.74 12.01 -22.42
C ARG A 76 -15.33 12.61 -22.55
N GLY A 77 -14.30 11.81 -22.24
CA GLY A 77 -12.98 11.99 -22.87
C GLY A 77 -11.73 11.63 -22.07
N ARG A 78 -11.76 11.64 -20.73
CA ARG A 78 -10.60 11.23 -19.89
C ARG A 78 -11.11 10.51 -18.65
N GLY A 79 -10.84 9.21 -18.56
CA GLY A 79 -11.42 8.31 -17.55
C GLY A 79 -11.13 8.76 -16.11
N THR A 80 -12.19 9.07 -15.36
CA THR A 80 -12.16 9.09 -13.90
C THR A 80 -12.49 7.69 -13.39
N ASN A 81 -11.49 6.84 -13.25
CA ASN A 81 -11.67 5.56 -12.60
C ASN A 81 -11.48 5.73 -11.09
N ILE A 82 -12.36 5.10 -10.34
CA ILE A 82 -12.20 4.94 -8.91
C ILE A 82 -11.63 3.54 -8.70
N SER A 83 -10.37 3.48 -8.28
CA SER A 83 -9.71 2.23 -7.89
C SER A 83 -10.21 1.76 -6.54
N LYS A 84 -10.58 0.48 -6.44
CA LYS A 84 -10.98 -0.16 -5.19
C LYS A 84 -9.74 -0.78 -4.54
N VAL A 85 -9.61 -0.61 -3.25
CA VAL A 85 -8.45 -1.07 -2.48
C VAL A 85 -8.93 -1.81 -1.26
N LEU A 86 -8.44 -3.03 -1.08
CA LEU A 86 -8.58 -3.79 0.16
C LEU A 86 -7.48 -3.35 1.12
N VAL A 87 -7.85 -3.01 2.36
CA VAL A 87 -6.94 -2.53 3.40
C VAL A 87 -7.01 -3.47 4.60
N ALA A 88 -5.88 -4.06 4.95
CA ALA A 88 -5.74 -4.92 6.12
C ALA A 88 -4.72 -4.33 7.09
N ILE A 89 -5.06 -4.27 8.38
CA ILE A 89 -4.15 -3.82 9.43
C ILE A 89 -4.18 -4.76 10.64
N SER A 90 -3.01 -5.26 11.01
CA SER A 90 -2.81 -6.01 12.26
C SER A 90 -2.66 -5.06 13.45
N LEU A 91 -3.25 -5.45 14.57
CA LEU A 91 -3.24 -4.69 15.83
C LEU A 91 -2.46 -5.44 16.91
N ASN A 92 -1.82 -4.68 17.79
CA ASN A 92 -1.27 -5.19 19.04
C ASN A 92 -2.38 -5.40 20.08
N LYS A 93 -2.05 -6.05 21.21
CA LYS A 93 -3.00 -6.30 22.32
C LYS A 93 -3.60 -5.02 22.91
N ASP A 94 -2.87 -3.90 22.85
CA ASP A 94 -3.30 -2.57 23.28
C ASP A 94 -4.11 -1.81 22.21
N ASN A 95 -4.52 -2.49 21.13
CA ASN A 95 -5.17 -1.91 19.95
C ASN A 95 -4.34 -0.84 19.20
N SER A 96 -3.02 -0.77 19.43
CA SER A 96 -2.13 0.03 18.57
C SER A 96 -1.90 -0.65 17.22
N SER A 97 -1.66 0.15 16.18
CA SER A 97 -1.37 -0.40 14.85
C SER A 97 -0.02 -1.12 14.83
N ARG A 98 0.09 -2.22 14.10
CA ARG A 98 1.33 -3.00 13.97
C ARG A 98 1.84 -2.99 12.54
N PHE A 99 1.25 -3.82 11.68
CA PHE A 99 1.59 -3.94 10.26
C PHE A 99 0.35 -3.81 9.38
N ALA A 100 0.51 -3.31 8.16
CA ALA A 100 -0.56 -3.10 7.21
C ALA A 100 -0.23 -3.71 5.85
N LYS A 101 -1.28 -4.09 5.12
CA LYS A 101 -1.25 -4.41 3.70
C LYS A 101 -2.38 -3.67 2.99
N MET A 102 -2.09 -3.27 1.76
CA MET A 102 -3.06 -2.68 0.84
C MET A 102 -2.90 -3.35 -0.52
N GLU A 103 -4.03 -3.63 -1.19
CA GLU A 103 -4.06 -4.24 -2.52
C GLU A 103 -5.16 -3.62 -3.36
N VAL A 104 -4.84 -3.32 -4.62
CA VAL A 104 -5.85 -2.86 -5.59
C VAL A 104 -6.62 -4.08 -6.07
N VAL A 105 -7.95 -4.00 -6.05
CA VAL A 105 -8.83 -5.12 -6.43
C VAL A 105 -9.78 -4.69 -7.54
N ASN A 106 -10.14 -5.64 -8.40
CA ASN A 106 -11.09 -5.39 -9.50
C ASN A 106 -12.50 -5.09 -8.98
N ASP A 107 -12.93 -5.84 -7.96
CA ASP A 107 -14.15 -5.60 -7.22
C ASP A 107 -14.04 -6.07 -5.76
N LEU A 108 -15.01 -5.66 -4.94
CA LEU A 108 -15.10 -5.98 -3.52
C LEU A 108 -16.05 -7.17 -3.26
N LYS A 109 -16.24 -8.05 -4.25
CA LYS A 109 -17.08 -9.25 -4.09
C LYS A 109 -16.28 -10.35 -3.40
N SER A 110 -16.93 -11.15 -2.57
CA SER A 110 -16.34 -12.27 -1.82
C SER A 110 -15.40 -13.14 -2.67
N LYS A 111 -15.83 -13.54 -3.88
CA LYS A 111 -15.03 -14.40 -4.77
C LYS A 111 -13.68 -13.78 -5.16
N THR A 112 -13.63 -12.46 -5.28
CA THR A 112 -12.41 -11.71 -5.63
C THR A 112 -11.52 -11.50 -4.40
N ILE A 113 -12.12 -11.09 -3.29
CA ILE A 113 -11.36 -10.70 -2.08
C ILE A 113 -10.91 -11.89 -1.23
N SER A 114 -11.64 -13.01 -1.23
CA SER A 114 -11.32 -14.20 -0.42
C SER A 114 -9.90 -14.73 -0.64
N PRO A 115 -9.47 -15.03 -1.89
CA PRO A 115 -8.09 -15.50 -2.12
C PRO A 115 -7.04 -14.45 -1.72
N ILE A 116 -7.33 -13.17 -1.93
CA ILE A 116 -6.43 -12.07 -1.55
C ILE A 116 -6.29 -11.99 -0.02
N VAL A 117 -7.38 -12.17 0.72
CA VAL A 117 -7.35 -12.23 2.18
C VAL A 117 -6.50 -13.41 2.66
N GLU A 118 -6.60 -14.56 1.99
CA GLU A 118 -5.79 -15.75 2.32
C GLU A 118 -4.29 -15.57 2.06
N GLU A 119 -3.91 -14.75 1.08
CA GLU A 119 -2.51 -14.37 0.85
C GLU A 119 -2.03 -13.27 1.81
N MET A 120 -2.94 -12.43 2.30
CA MET A 120 -2.62 -11.32 3.20
C MET A 120 -2.51 -11.72 4.66
N ILE A 121 -3.36 -12.65 5.11
CA ILE A 121 -3.62 -12.93 6.52
C ILE A 121 -3.43 -14.42 6.78
N LEU A 122 -2.70 -14.74 7.85
CA LEU A 122 -2.46 -16.10 8.29
C LEU A 122 -3.77 -16.73 8.81
N LYS A 123 -4.07 -17.96 8.36
CA LYS A 123 -5.19 -18.75 8.89
C LYS A 123 -5.10 -18.88 10.42
N GLY A 124 -6.25 -18.88 11.07
CA GLY A 124 -6.39 -18.82 12.54
C GLY A 124 -6.35 -17.40 13.13
N SER A 125 -6.18 -16.37 12.29
CA SER A 125 -6.30 -14.98 12.73
C SER A 125 -7.75 -14.57 12.97
N LEU A 126 -7.96 -13.57 13.83
CA LEU A 126 -9.24 -12.93 14.08
C LEU A 126 -9.41 -11.73 13.14
N ILE A 127 -10.38 -11.79 12.24
CA ILE A 127 -10.71 -10.73 11.28
C ILE A 127 -11.89 -9.91 11.81
N ARG A 128 -11.71 -8.59 11.90
CA ARG A 128 -12.77 -7.61 12.15
C ARG A 128 -13.10 -6.86 10.87
N SER A 129 -14.36 -6.88 10.46
CA SER A 129 -14.85 -6.16 9.27
C SER A 129 -16.32 -5.75 9.39
N ASP A 130 -16.73 -4.70 8.69
CA ASP A 130 -18.11 -4.18 8.65
C ASP A 130 -18.73 -4.23 7.24
N SER A 131 -17.96 -3.90 6.20
CA SER A 131 -18.38 -3.91 4.79
C SER A 131 -18.45 -5.30 4.16
N PHE A 132 -17.87 -6.31 4.81
CA PHE A 132 -17.67 -7.63 4.22
C PHE A 132 -18.46 -8.74 4.92
N LYS A 133 -19.80 -8.59 5.01
CA LYS A 133 -20.67 -9.73 5.37
C LYS A 133 -20.41 -10.98 4.52
N SER A 134 -19.86 -10.79 3.32
CA SER A 134 -19.53 -11.88 2.40
C SER A 134 -18.21 -12.59 2.71
N LEU A 135 -17.41 -12.08 3.66
CA LEU A 135 -16.20 -12.72 4.20
C LEU A 135 -16.47 -13.53 5.47
N SER A 136 -17.65 -13.42 6.10
CA SER A 136 -17.99 -14.18 7.30
C SER A 136 -17.97 -15.70 7.11
N TYR A 137 -18.00 -16.15 5.84
CA TYR A 137 -17.93 -17.55 5.44
C TYR A 137 -16.52 -17.99 5.02
N LEU A 138 -15.51 -17.12 5.12
CA LEU A 138 -14.15 -17.48 4.77
C LEU A 138 -13.61 -18.46 5.81
N SER A 139 -13.44 -19.72 5.39
CA SER A 139 -13.03 -20.83 6.26
C SER A 139 -11.60 -20.64 6.75
N GLY A 140 -11.34 -21.02 8.01
CA GLY A 140 -10.00 -20.95 8.60
C GLY A 140 -9.65 -19.62 9.25
N TYR A 141 -10.64 -18.75 9.49
CA TYR A 141 -10.50 -17.51 10.25
C TYR A 141 -11.57 -17.41 11.31
N GLU A 142 -11.24 -16.76 12.42
CA GLU A 142 -12.25 -16.27 13.36
C GLU A 142 -12.78 -14.93 12.84
N HIS A 143 -14.09 -14.72 12.90
CA HIS A 143 -14.73 -13.51 12.38
C HIS A 143 -15.47 -12.77 13.49
N ASP A 144 -15.15 -11.49 13.66
CA ASP A 144 -15.87 -10.55 14.51
C ASP A 144 -16.51 -9.47 13.61
N LEU A 145 -17.77 -9.73 13.22
CA LEU A 145 -18.54 -8.83 12.37
C LEU A 145 -19.04 -7.65 13.18
N ILE A 146 -18.55 -6.46 12.86
CA ILE A 146 -18.97 -5.24 13.54
C ILE A 146 -20.08 -4.60 12.73
N VAL A 147 -21.32 -4.80 13.16
CA VAL A 147 -22.47 -4.10 12.58
C VAL A 147 -22.43 -2.64 13.04
N ALA A 148 -21.95 -1.75 12.15
CA ALA A 148 -21.84 -0.31 12.40
C ALA A 148 -23.16 0.37 12.82
N GLY A 149 -24.31 -0.29 12.62
CA GLY A 149 -25.64 0.19 12.99
C GLY A 149 -25.94 0.27 14.49
N HIS A 150 -25.26 -0.49 15.36
CA HIS A 150 -25.61 -0.53 16.79
C HIS A 150 -24.82 0.45 17.67
N SER A 151 -23.66 0.95 17.22
CA SER A 151 -22.91 2.02 17.90
C SER A 151 -21.83 2.63 16.99
N LYS A 152 -22.06 3.85 16.49
CA LYS A 152 -21.07 4.62 15.71
C LYS A 152 -19.75 4.80 16.47
N GLN A 153 -19.81 4.92 17.79
CA GLN A 153 -18.63 5.06 18.66
C GLN A 153 -17.75 3.81 18.61
N LYS A 154 -18.35 2.61 18.66
CA LYS A 154 -17.66 1.33 18.62
C LYS A 154 -16.99 1.10 17.27
N ALA A 155 -17.71 1.35 16.16
CA ALA A 155 -17.16 1.26 14.81
C ALA A 155 -15.97 2.22 14.62
N ARG A 156 -16.12 3.48 15.03
CA ARG A 156 -15.03 4.48 14.93
C ARG A 156 -13.78 4.07 15.71
N THR A 157 -13.94 3.38 16.84
CA THR A 157 -12.83 2.90 17.66
C THR A 157 -12.12 1.71 16.99
N VAL A 158 -12.88 0.74 16.46
CA VAL A 158 -12.28 -0.44 15.82
C VAL A 158 -11.61 -0.10 14.49
N PHE A 159 -12.27 0.67 13.63
CA PHE A 159 -11.75 1.04 12.31
C PHE A 159 -10.85 2.28 12.36
N LYS A 160 -10.49 2.79 13.55
CA LYS A 160 -9.65 3.99 13.72
C LYS A 160 -8.39 3.92 12.86
N TRP A 161 -7.65 2.83 12.97
CA TRP A 161 -6.36 2.70 12.29
C TRP A 161 -6.47 2.43 10.80
N ALA A 162 -7.49 1.69 10.35
CA ALA A 162 -7.78 1.53 8.92
C ALA A 162 -8.07 2.91 8.28
N ASN A 163 -8.94 3.71 8.90
CA ASN A 163 -9.25 5.07 8.45
C ASN A 163 -8.02 5.99 8.42
N VAL A 164 -7.19 5.96 9.48
CA VAL A 164 -5.93 6.73 9.54
C VAL A 164 -4.98 6.29 8.42
N LEU A 165 -4.81 4.99 8.20
CA LEU A 165 -3.96 4.47 7.13
C LEU A 165 -4.45 4.92 5.75
N ILE A 166 -5.75 4.81 5.47
CA ILE A 166 -6.36 5.21 4.20
C ILE A 166 -6.15 6.71 3.97
N SER A 167 -6.40 7.55 4.98
CA SER A 167 -6.21 8.99 4.89
C SER A 167 -4.75 9.36 4.63
N ASN A 168 -3.82 8.75 5.36
CA ASN A 168 -2.39 9.00 5.20
C ASN A 168 -1.86 8.52 3.85
N ALA A 169 -2.31 7.35 3.37
CA ALA A 169 -1.94 6.85 2.05
C ALA A 169 -2.40 7.80 0.94
N LYS A 170 -3.65 8.27 1.01
CA LYS A 170 -4.19 9.27 0.06
C LYS A 170 -3.38 10.57 0.09
N ALA A 171 -3.10 11.10 1.27
CA ALA A 171 -2.32 12.33 1.44
C ALA A 171 -0.88 12.19 0.91
N LEU A 172 -0.22 11.06 1.19
CA LEU A 172 1.13 10.79 0.71
C LEU A 172 1.19 10.72 -0.81
N ILE A 173 0.27 9.98 -1.43
CA ILE A 173 0.24 9.81 -2.88
C ILE A 173 -0.05 11.14 -3.58
N LEU A 174 -1.06 11.87 -3.11
CA LEU A 174 -1.40 13.18 -3.67
C LEU A 174 -0.27 14.20 -3.49
N GLY A 175 0.33 14.25 -2.31
CA GLY A 175 1.36 15.23 -1.97
C GLY A 175 2.72 14.96 -2.63
N THR A 176 3.10 13.69 -2.79
CA THR A 176 4.45 13.32 -3.28
C THR A 176 4.47 13.03 -4.77
N TYR A 177 3.41 12.41 -5.30
CA TYR A 177 3.37 11.96 -6.70
C TYR A 177 2.43 12.79 -7.56
N HIS A 178 1.74 13.77 -6.98
CA HIS A 178 0.87 14.74 -7.66
C HIS A 178 -0.20 14.10 -8.55
N GLY A 179 -0.74 12.96 -8.14
CA GLY A 179 -1.83 12.28 -8.84
C GLY A 179 -2.00 10.82 -8.44
N LEU A 180 -3.14 10.25 -8.82
CA LEU A 180 -3.48 8.84 -8.65
C LEU A 180 -3.55 8.16 -10.03
N PRO A 181 -2.41 7.84 -10.67
CA PRO A 181 -2.43 7.04 -11.88
C PRO A 181 -2.86 5.62 -11.53
N ASP A 182 -4.02 5.18 -12.03
CA ASP A 182 -4.57 3.83 -11.80
C ASP A 182 -3.51 2.74 -11.99
N LYS A 183 -2.73 2.86 -13.08
CA LYS A 183 -1.70 1.89 -13.48
C LYS A 183 -0.63 1.63 -12.42
N HIS A 184 -0.31 2.62 -11.58
CA HIS A 184 0.78 2.51 -10.61
C HIS A 184 0.33 2.61 -9.15
N LEU A 185 -0.98 2.76 -8.92
CA LEU A 185 -1.54 2.86 -7.58
C LEU A 185 -1.09 1.71 -6.67
N GLY A 186 -1.12 0.47 -7.17
CA GLY A 186 -0.65 -0.69 -6.42
C GLY A 186 0.78 -0.52 -5.90
N LYS A 187 1.72 -0.07 -6.74
CA LYS A 187 3.11 0.17 -6.34
C LYS A 187 3.25 1.28 -5.30
N TYR A 188 2.43 2.33 -5.38
CA TYR A 188 2.44 3.40 -4.38
C TYR A 188 1.89 2.94 -3.03
N LEU A 189 0.85 2.11 -3.03
CA LEU A 189 0.30 1.50 -1.83
C LEU A 189 1.29 0.51 -1.20
N LYS A 190 2.02 -0.26 -2.01
CA LYS A 190 3.10 -1.14 -1.52
C LYS A 190 4.27 -0.34 -0.93
N GLU A 191 4.70 0.75 -1.57
CA GLU A 191 5.70 1.66 -0.98
C GLU A 191 5.22 2.22 0.36
N TYR A 192 3.96 2.65 0.43
CA TYR A 192 3.34 3.14 1.67
C TYR A 192 3.37 2.08 2.78
N CYS A 193 2.93 0.85 2.48
CA CYS A 193 2.95 -0.26 3.44
C CYS A 193 4.38 -0.61 3.88
N TYR A 194 5.33 -0.68 2.94
CA TYR A 194 6.73 -0.97 3.22
C TYR A 194 7.34 -0.01 4.25
N ARG A 195 7.04 1.29 4.12
CA ARG A 195 7.46 2.32 5.06
C ARG A 195 6.72 2.22 6.38
N PHE A 196 5.39 2.11 6.34
CA PHE A 196 4.56 1.99 7.53
C PHE A 196 4.98 0.82 8.42
N ASN A 197 5.25 -0.33 7.80
CA ASN A 197 5.67 -1.56 8.47
C ASN A 197 7.07 -1.47 9.09
N ARG A 198 7.85 -0.44 8.76
CA ARG A 198 9.21 -0.20 9.27
C ARG A 198 9.35 1.15 9.99
N ARG A 199 8.24 1.82 10.32
CA ARG A 199 8.21 3.17 10.91
C ARG A 199 8.93 3.33 12.26
N TYR A 200 9.11 2.25 13.01
CA TYR A 200 9.88 2.27 14.27
C TYR A 200 11.36 1.91 14.09
N CYS A 201 11.77 1.55 12.87
CA CYS A 201 13.11 1.12 12.52
C CYS A 201 13.64 1.90 11.30
N GLU A 202 13.41 3.22 11.26
CA GLU A 202 13.77 4.05 10.09
C GLU A 202 15.26 4.03 9.76
N HIS A 203 16.12 3.86 10.77
CA HIS A 203 17.58 3.77 10.61
C HIS A 203 18.03 2.55 9.80
N ILE A 204 17.23 1.47 9.70
CA ILE A 204 17.58 0.28 8.91
C ILE A 204 16.90 0.22 7.53
N ILE A 205 16.00 1.16 7.20
CA ILE A 205 15.23 1.10 5.93
C ILE A 205 16.18 1.14 4.72
N PHE A 206 17.26 1.91 4.80
CA PHE A 206 18.29 1.96 3.75
C PHE A 206 18.87 0.56 3.46
N GLY A 207 19.43 -0.10 4.49
CA GLY A 207 20.02 -1.44 4.33
C GLY A 207 18.99 -2.49 3.89
N LYS A 208 17.77 -2.42 4.43
CA LYS A 208 16.67 -3.30 3.98
C LYS A 208 16.29 -3.08 2.52
N LEU A 209 16.29 -1.83 2.05
CA LEU A 209 15.98 -1.50 0.65
C LEU A 209 17.13 -1.90 -0.29
N VAL A 210 18.39 -1.75 0.12
CA VAL A 210 19.53 -2.29 -0.64
C VAL A 210 19.37 -3.80 -0.80
N ASN A 211 19.10 -4.54 0.28
CA ASN A 211 18.87 -5.98 0.21
C ASN A 211 17.67 -6.34 -0.67
N ALA A 212 16.59 -5.56 -0.59
CA ALA A 212 15.43 -5.73 -1.47
C ALA A 212 15.82 -5.58 -2.94
N CYS A 213 16.59 -4.56 -3.29
CA CYS A 213 17.02 -4.31 -4.66
C CYS A 213 17.95 -5.39 -5.22
N VAL A 214 18.80 -5.98 -4.39
CA VAL A 214 19.70 -7.08 -4.80
C VAL A 214 18.91 -8.35 -5.10
N LEU A 215 17.86 -8.62 -4.32
CA LEU A 215 17.03 -9.82 -4.46
C LEU A 215 15.92 -9.67 -5.50
N ALA A 216 15.57 -8.44 -5.86
CA ALA A 216 14.42 -8.17 -6.72
C ALA A 216 14.66 -8.60 -8.16
N LYS A 217 13.60 -9.03 -8.84
CA LYS A 217 13.69 -9.38 -10.25
C LYS A 217 14.01 -8.13 -11.08
N PRO A 218 14.96 -8.19 -12.03
CA PRO A 218 15.21 -7.07 -12.93
C PRO A 218 13.96 -6.78 -13.77
N ILE A 219 13.51 -5.53 -13.74
CA ILE A 219 12.41 -5.06 -14.61
C ILE A 219 12.93 -4.03 -15.61
N THR A 220 12.60 -4.20 -16.88
CA THR A 220 12.97 -3.30 -17.98
C THR A 220 12.06 -2.08 -18.07
N TYR A 221 12.47 -1.06 -18.83
CA TYR A 221 11.62 0.11 -19.07
C TYR A 221 10.33 -0.28 -19.80
N ALA A 222 10.41 -1.18 -20.79
CA ALA A 222 9.27 -1.64 -21.57
C ALA A 222 8.18 -2.27 -20.68
N GLU A 223 8.56 -3.17 -19.78
CA GLU A 223 7.64 -3.83 -18.83
C GLU A 223 6.97 -2.84 -17.85
N LEU A 224 7.54 -1.66 -17.63
CA LEU A 224 6.94 -0.63 -16.78
C LEU A 224 5.97 0.28 -17.53
N THR A 225 6.13 0.40 -18.85
CA THR A 225 5.35 1.32 -19.69
C THR A 225 4.22 0.64 -20.47
N LEU A 226 4.29 -0.68 -20.69
CA LEU A 226 3.19 -1.53 -21.18
C LEU A 226 2.09 -1.63 -20.13
#